data_AF-S4RHA0-F1
#
_entry.id   AF-S4RHA0-F1
#
_cell.length_a   1.000
_cell.length_b   1.000
_cell.length_c   1.000
_cell.angle_alpha   90.00
_cell.angle_beta   90.00
_cell.angle_gamma   90.00
#
_symmetry.space_group_name_H-M   'P 1'
#
loop_
_entity.id
_entity.type
_entity.pdbx_description
1 polymer ?
#
loop_
_entity_poly.entity_id
_entity_poly.type
_entity_poly.pdbx_seq_one_letter_code
_entity_poly.pdbx_strand_id
1 'polypeptide(L)'
;LTPVTGAPALLVSASWDEREGPAQARLLTIVKREGLPALRCLFCCGGASGEPFVHSPARVEVHRLHFNFPWATADVLCTPPDANCARAQFLLLRASNAPALLHPILSRCTGTVGPGEEFGVCISTLFGGYDNVLQFAQAVELYRLLGASIVTVYSRGCGPMLARLLAHYEAAGIVEVVPWPIGVHLQPSSGWMPDVDPGDVHYHGQTAALNDCLYRRMGDTRYLATTDIDEVIVPLQHEDWAGLMKALESRYRVSVFHFRNYVFPHSARDATLHATYSARWRGVPGHDILTHVLHEPPTPDSTKMMVEARRVVRVSVHSVLRSLRGQQIVPTNAARMFHFRDAMQPEMSKEQLSYDARLWRYNASLVTNVEAALSAAGLLHL
;
A
#
# COMPACT_ATOMS: atom_id res chain seq x y z
N LEU A 1 11.12 5.71 -9.74
CA LEU A 1 11.12 7.16 -9.49
C LEU A 1 12.10 7.81 -10.46
N THR A 2 11.66 8.80 -11.22
CA THR A 2 12.47 9.43 -12.27
C THR A 2 12.30 10.94 -12.25
N PRO A 3 13.37 11.74 -12.20
CA PRO A 3 13.28 13.19 -12.32
C PRO A 3 12.62 13.63 -13.64
N VAL A 4 11.70 14.58 -13.56
CA VAL A 4 11.05 15.18 -14.72
C VAL A 4 11.91 16.32 -15.25
N THR A 5 12.31 16.24 -16.52
CA THR A 5 13.21 17.23 -17.13
C THR A 5 12.62 18.65 -17.07
N GLY A 6 13.35 19.55 -16.42
CA GLY A 6 13.00 20.97 -16.33
C GLY A 6 11.92 21.31 -15.30
N ALA A 7 11.53 20.38 -14.41
CA ALA A 7 10.54 20.62 -13.38
C ALA A 7 10.98 20.03 -12.02
N PRO A 8 10.60 20.66 -10.88
CA PRO A 8 10.74 20.05 -9.56
C PRO A 8 9.67 18.98 -9.36
N ALA A 9 9.82 17.86 -10.07
CA ALA A 9 8.89 16.75 -10.06
C ALA A 9 9.61 15.40 -10.28
N LEU A 10 9.07 14.35 -9.67
CA LEU A 10 9.47 12.96 -9.87
C LEU A 10 8.30 12.17 -10.44
N LEU A 11 8.52 11.45 -11.53
CA LEU A 11 7.58 10.48 -12.07
C LEU A 11 7.71 9.15 -11.33
N VAL A 12 6.59 8.62 -10.86
CA VAL A 12 6.46 7.31 -10.20
C VAL A 12 6.15 6.24 -11.23
N SER A 13 5.04 6.40 -11.96
CA SER A 13 4.56 5.46 -12.97
C SER A 13 3.57 6.13 -13.92
N ALA A 14 3.28 5.48 -15.05
CA ALA A 14 2.26 5.92 -16.01
C ALA A 14 1.36 4.74 -16.39
N SER A 15 0.06 5.00 -16.50
CA SER A 15 -0.94 3.99 -16.89
C SER A 15 -2.10 4.61 -17.65
N TRP A 16 -2.73 3.81 -18.51
CA TRP A 16 -4.03 4.16 -19.08
C TRP A 16 -5.12 4.06 -18.02
N ASP A 17 -5.98 5.07 -17.96
CA ASP A 17 -7.08 5.15 -17.01
C ASP A 17 -8.34 5.70 -17.68
N GLU A 18 -9.45 4.97 -17.50
CA GLU A 18 -10.78 5.24 -18.06
C GLU A 18 -11.86 5.34 -16.96
N ARG A 19 -11.47 5.36 -15.69
CA ARG A 19 -12.42 5.35 -14.55
C ARG A 19 -13.32 6.58 -14.49
N GLU A 20 -12.85 7.72 -15.00
CA GLU A 20 -13.54 9.03 -14.90
C GLU A 20 -13.92 9.64 -16.25
N GLY A 21 -13.92 8.85 -17.32
CA GLY A 21 -14.24 9.33 -18.67
C GLY A 21 -13.44 8.63 -19.76
N PRO A 22 -13.24 9.28 -20.92
CA PRO A 22 -12.42 8.73 -21.99
C PRO A 22 -11.01 8.36 -21.49
N ALA A 23 -10.45 7.29 -22.06
CA ALA A 23 -9.11 6.81 -21.71
C ALA A 23 -8.07 7.92 -21.85
N GLN A 24 -7.32 8.16 -20.79
CA GLN A 24 -6.23 9.14 -20.73
C GLN A 24 -5.01 8.52 -20.04
N ALA A 25 -3.82 9.05 -20.34
CA ALA A 25 -2.63 8.66 -19.62
C ALA A 25 -2.62 9.38 -18.27
N ARG A 26 -2.68 8.60 -17.18
CA ARG A 26 -2.48 9.07 -15.81
C ARG A 26 -1.06 8.75 -15.38
N LEU A 27 -0.30 9.80 -15.11
CA LEU A 27 1.06 9.71 -14.62
C LEU A 27 1.05 10.06 -13.13
N LEU A 28 1.43 9.10 -12.28
CA LEU A 28 1.58 9.34 -10.86
C LEU A 28 2.92 10.03 -10.61
N THR A 29 2.90 11.14 -9.90
CA THR A 29 4.08 11.98 -9.66
C THR A 29 4.19 12.43 -8.21
N ILE A 30 5.38 12.87 -7.83
CA ILE A 30 5.65 13.62 -6.59
C ILE A 30 6.19 14.97 -7.04
N VAL A 31 5.49 16.07 -6.72
CA VAL A 31 5.79 17.41 -7.22
C VAL A 31 6.02 18.39 -6.09
N LYS A 32 6.90 19.36 -6.28
CA LYS A 32 6.97 20.53 -5.39
C LYS A 32 5.71 21.36 -5.60
N ARG A 33 5.02 21.68 -4.50
CA ARG A 33 3.68 22.31 -4.53
C ARG A 33 3.70 23.73 -5.10
N GLU A 34 4.80 24.45 -4.89
CA GLU A 34 4.98 25.83 -5.34
C GLU A 34 6.01 25.90 -6.47
N GLY A 35 5.75 26.78 -7.44
CA GLY A 35 6.69 27.05 -8.55
C GLY A 35 6.80 25.92 -9.58
N LEU A 36 5.80 25.03 -9.67
CA LEU A 36 5.79 23.98 -10.71
C LEU A 36 5.51 24.61 -12.09
N PRO A 37 6.42 24.48 -13.08
CA PRO A 37 6.19 24.97 -14.43
C PRO A 37 5.14 24.12 -15.16
N ALA A 38 4.63 24.64 -16.28
CA ALA A 38 3.73 23.89 -17.15
C ALA A 38 4.42 22.62 -17.67
N LEU A 39 3.77 21.48 -17.46
CA LEU A 39 4.22 20.18 -17.96
C LEU A 39 3.57 19.87 -19.30
N ARG A 40 4.22 19.03 -20.10
CA ARG A 40 3.70 18.49 -21.35
C ARG A 40 4.04 17.03 -21.50
N CYS A 41 3.09 16.27 -22.02
CA CYS A 41 3.27 14.90 -22.43
C CYS A 41 3.63 14.84 -23.91
N LEU A 42 4.51 13.91 -24.26
CA LEU A 42 4.82 13.58 -25.65
C LEU A 42 4.60 12.08 -25.84
N PHE A 43 3.55 11.72 -26.58
CA PHE A 43 3.22 10.34 -26.87
C PHE A 43 4.08 9.81 -28.00
N CYS A 44 4.68 8.63 -27.83
CA CYS A 44 5.38 7.93 -28.89
C CYS A 44 4.38 7.15 -29.75
N CYS A 45 3.84 7.80 -30.77
CA CYS A 45 2.79 7.26 -31.64
C CYS A 45 3.05 7.53 -33.13
N GLY A 46 3.95 8.44 -33.52
CA GLY A 46 4.09 8.85 -34.91
C GLY A 46 2.90 9.72 -35.36
N GLY A 47 3.11 11.03 -35.42
CA GLY A 47 2.08 11.99 -35.83
C GLY A 47 1.85 11.99 -37.34
N ALA A 48 0.73 12.59 -37.76
CA ALA A 48 0.39 12.77 -39.18
C ALA A 48 1.44 13.55 -40.00
N SER A 49 2.33 14.29 -39.34
CA SER A 49 3.45 15.04 -39.92
C SER A 49 4.76 14.25 -40.03
N GLY A 50 4.79 12.97 -39.60
CA GLY A 50 6.01 12.14 -39.58
C GLY A 50 6.90 12.32 -38.35
N GLU A 51 6.54 13.20 -37.41
CA GLU A 51 7.24 13.36 -36.12
C GLU A 51 6.99 12.13 -35.22
N PRO A 52 8.03 11.54 -34.58
CA PRO A 52 7.87 10.35 -33.76
C PRO A 52 7.05 10.60 -32.48
N PHE A 53 6.99 11.86 -32.03
CA PHE A 53 6.31 12.26 -30.81
C PHE A 53 5.19 13.27 -31.08
N VAL A 54 4.02 13.04 -30.50
CA VAL A 54 2.88 13.97 -30.58
C VAL A 54 2.63 14.61 -29.22
N HIS A 55 2.53 15.94 -29.21
CA HIS A 55 2.40 16.73 -28.00
C HIS A 55 0.97 16.73 -27.44
N SER A 56 0.86 16.66 -26.12
CA SER A 56 -0.39 16.87 -25.38
C SER A 56 -0.14 17.75 -24.15
N PRO A 57 -0.96 18.79 -23.91
CA PRO A 57 -0.92 19.56 -22.67
C PRO A 57 -1.15 18.65 -21.46
N ALA A 58 -0.39 18.87 -20.39
CA ALA A 58 -0.54 18.09 -19.17
C ALA A 58 -1.36 18.87 -18.12
N ARG A 59 -2.36 18.21 -17.53
CA ARG A 59 -3.15 18.75 -16.43
C ARG A 59 -2.67 18.16 -15.11
N VAL A 60 -2.12 19.00 -14.25
CA VAL A 60 -1.58 18.57 -12.95
C VAL A 60 -2.64 18.69 -11.88
N GLU A 61 -2.90 17.59 -11.17
CA GLU A 61 -3.82 17.53 -10.03
C GLU A 61 -3.07 17.09 -8.77
N VAL A 62 -2.70 18.05 -7.95
CA VAL A 62 -2.03 17.81 -6.66
C VAL A 62 -3.02 17.23 -5.65
N HIS A 63 -2.62 16.14 -4.98
CA HIS A 63 -3.45 15.51 -3.96
C HIS A 63 -3.60 16.42 -2.74
N ARG A 64 -4.84 16.64 -2.31
CA ARG A 64 -5.18 17.57 -1.22
C ARG A 64 -4.61 17.19 0.15
N LEU A 65 -4.38 15.90 0.42
CA LEU A 65 -3.80 15.42 1.69
C LEU A 65 -2.29 15.23 1.57
N HIS A 66 -1.57 16.35 1.68
CA HIS A 66 -0.11 16.42 1.65
C HIS A 66 0.51 16.75 3.01
N PHE A 67 -0.30 16.83 4.07
CA PHE A 67 0.15 16.98 5.47
C PHE A 67 1.10 18.17 5.71
N ASN A 68 0.86 19.28 5.00
CA ASN A 68 1.70 20.49 5.01
C ASN A 68 3.16 20.34 4.54
N PHE A 69 3.55 19.19 3.99
CA PHE A 69 4.87 19.03 3.38
C PHE A 69 5.00 19.84 2.07
N PRO A 70 6.22 20.27 1.70
CA PRO A 70 6.46 21.08 0.50
C PRO A 70 6.30 20.29 -0.81
N TRP A 71 6.55 18.98 -0.80
CA TRP A 71 6.29 18.08 -1.92
C TRP A 71 5.05 17.23 -1.65
N ALA A 72 4.27 17.00 -2.71
CA ALA A 72 3.00 16.28 -2.64
C ALA A 72 2.87 15.27 -3.79
N THR A 73 2.13 14.20 -3.54
CA THR A 73 1.66 13.31 -4.60
C THR A 73 0.74 14.09 -5.54
N ALA A 74 0.87 13.88 -6.85
CA ALA A 74 0.02 14.48 -7.86
C ALA A 74 -0.21 13.52 -9.02
N ASP A 75 -1.38 13.60 -9.65
CA ASP A 75 -1.59 12.98 -10.95
C ASP A 75 -1.37 14.02 -12.05
N VAL A 76 -0.56 13.66 -13.04
CA VAL A 76 -0.44 14.39 -14.29
C VAL A 76 -1.26 13.67 -15.33
N LEU A 77 -2.30 14.34 -15.84
CA LEU A 77 -3.26 13.77 -16.77
C LEU A 77 -3.01 14.30 -18.18
N CYS A 78 -2.89 13.38 -19.13
CA CYS A 78 -2.58 13.69 -20.52
C CYS A 78 -3.56 12.97 -21.45
N THR A 79 -4.35 13.75 -22.18
CA THR A 79 -5.32 13.23 -23.15
C THR A 79 -4.58 12.88 -24.45
N PRO A 80 -4.76 11.67 -25.02
CA PRO A 80 -4.17 11.34 -26.31
C PRO A 80 -4.73 12.28 -27.40
N PRO A 81 -3.89 12.93 -28.22
CA PRO A 81 -4.34 13.87 -29.24
C PRO A 81 -5.19 13.24 -30.36
N ASP A 82 -4.97 11.95 -30.63
CA ASP A 82 -5.66 11.19 -31.67
C ASP A 82 -5.74 9.69 -31.31
N ALA A 83 -6.40 8.91 -32.18
CA ALA A 83 -6.61 7.48 -31.98
C ALA A 83 -5.31 6.64 -32.02
N ASN A 84 -4.27 7.13 -32.70
CA ASN A 84 -2.97 6.46 -32.74
C ASN A 84 -2.26 6.62 -31.39
N CYS A 85 -2.25 7.84 -30.85
CA CYS A 85 -1.68 8.12 -29.53
C CYS A 85 -2.48 7.52 -28.37
N ALA A 86 -3.76 7.20 -28.56
CA ALA A 86 -4.54 6.41 -27.60
C ALA A 86 -4.03 4.97 -27.42
N ARG A 87 -3.16 4.49 -28.32
CA ARG A 87 -2.50 3.18 -28.25
C ARG A 87 -1.01 3.27 -27.98
N ALA A 88 -0.50 4.46 -27.66
CA ALA A 88 0.91 4.66 -27.35
C ALA A 88 1.30 3.76 -26.18
N GLN A 89 2.45 3.09 -26.33
CA GLN A 89 3.04 2.27 -25.28
C GLN A 89 4.01 3.06 -24.43
N PHE A 90 4.44 4.22 -24.91
CA PHE A 90 5.45 5.04 -24.27
C PHE A 90 5.11 6.53 -24.36
N LEU A 91 5.53 7.29 -23.35
CA LEU A 91 5.48 8.76 -23.35
C LEU A 91 6.71 9.38 -22.70
N LEU A 92 6.93 10.66 -22.99
CA LEU A 92 7.83 11.53 -22.23
C LEU A 92 7.00 12.52 -21.41
N LEU A 93 7.48 12.88 -20.22
CA LEU A 93 6.99 13.99 -19.43
C LEU A 93 8.11 15.00 -19.22
N ARG A 94 7.89 16.27 -19.58
CA ARG A 94 8.89 17.34 -19.43
C ARG A 94 8.27 18.74 -19.30
N ALA A 95 9.01 19.67 -18.73
CA ALA A 95 8.71 21.11 -18.74
C ALA A 95 9.58 21.90 -19.73
N SER A 96 10.80 21.44 -20.02
CA SER A 96 11.73 22.10 -20.96
C SER A 96 11.98 21.26 -22.20
N ASN A 97 12.67 21.81 -23.20
CA ASN A 97 13.04 21.10 -24.44
C ASN A 97 14.25 20.17 -24.27
N ALA A 98 14.88 20.13 -23.09
CA ALA A 98 16.00 19.24 -22.83
C ALA A 98 15.59 17.75 -22.96
N PRO A 99 16.56 16.85 -23.16
CA PRO A 99 16.31 15.41 -23.22
C PRO A 99 15.57 14.90 -21.98
N ALA A 100 14.62 14.00 -22.19
CA ALA A 100 13.81 13.38 -21.15
C ALA A 100 13.79 11.86 -21.33
N LEU A 101 13.53 11.13 -20.25
CA LEU A 101 13.46 9.67 -20.27
C LEU A 101 12.10 9.20 -20.78
N LEU A 102 12.14 8.11 -21.56
CA LEU A 102 10.95 7.46 -22.09
C LEU A 102 10.33 6.54 -21.03
N HIS A 103 9.03 6.65 -20.84
CA HIS A 103 8.29 5.93 -19.81
C HIS A 103 7.22 5.04 -20.41
N PRO A 104 7.15 3.76 -20.03
CA PRO A 104 6.07 2.87 -20.48
C PRO A 104 4.73 3.34 -19.90
N ILE A 105 3.69 3.30 -20.72
CA ILE A 105 2.30 3.50 -20.33
C ILE A 105 1.69 2.12 -20.12
N LEU A 106 1.41 1.79 -18.87
CA LEU A 106 0.93 0.47 -18.52
C LEU A 106 -0.55 0.34 -18.87
N SER A 107 -0.88 -0.68 -19.67
CA SER A 107 -2.26 -1.04 -20.00
C SER A 107 -2.81 -1.89 -18.87
N ARG A 108 -3.57 -1.25 -17.96
CA ARG A 108 -3.99 -1.88 -16.70
C ARG A 108 -5.51 -2.15 -16.63
N CYS A 109 -6.24 -2.06 -17.75
CA CYS A 109 -7.71 -2.26 -17.78
C CYS A 109 -8.17 -3.47 -18.61
N THR A 110 -7.26 -4.33 -19.09
CA THR A 110 -7.57 -5.35 -20.12
C THR A 110 -7.79 -6.78 -19.60
N GLY A 111 -7.78 -7.01 -18.28
CA GLY A 111 -7.98 -8.34 -17.69
C GLY A 111 -9.37 -8.54 -17.06
N THR A 112 -9.92 -9.75 -17.17
CA THR A 112 -10.92 -10.25 -16.23
C THR A 112 -10.18 -10.72 -14.97
N VAL A 113 -10.52 -10.17 -13.80
CA VAL A 113 -9.99 -10.63 -12.51
C VAL A 113 -10.34 -12.11 -12.35
N GLY A 114 -9.33 -12.97 -12.23
CA GLY A 114 -9.53 -14.40 -12.07
C GLY A 114 -10.12 -14.74 -10.69
N PRO A 115 -10.71 -15.95 -10.51
CA PRO A 115 -11.24 -16.40 -9.21
C PRO A 115 -10.21 -16.43 -8.07
N GLY A 116 -8.91 -16.41 -8.37
CA GLY A 116 -7.80 -16.39 -7.40
C GLY A 116 -7.17 -15.01 -7.18
N GLU A 117 -7.74 -13.93 -7.72
CA GLU A 117 -7.16 -12.58 -7.66
C GLU A 117 -8.13 -11.58 -7.02
N GLU A 118 -9.00 -12.06 -6.12
CA GLU A 118 -10.02 -11.20 -5.53
C GLU A 118 -9.43 -10.18 -4.54
N PHE A 119 -8.39 -10.54 -3.82
CA PHE A 119 -7.81 -9.71 -2.74
C PHE A 119 -6.31 -9.53 -2.88
N GLY A 120 -5.85 -8.30 -2.67
CA GLY A 120 -4.44 -7.97 -2.53
C GLY A 120 -4.20 -7.01 -1.36
N VAL A 121 -2.95 -6.90 -0.96
CA VAL A 121 -2.51 -6.00 0.11
C VAL A 121 -1.48 -5.02 -0.42
N CYS A 122 -1.70 -3.74 -0.15
CA CYS A 122 -0.75 -2.67 -0.39
C CYS A 122 -0.15 -2.27 0.95
N ILE A 123 1.06 -2.75 1.25
CA ILE A 123 1.82 -2.29 2.40
C ILE A 123 2.47 -0.96 2.04
N SER A 124 2.42 0.00 2.96
CA SER A 124 3.15 1.26 2.86
C SER A 124 4.67 1.04 2.79
N THR A 125 5.46 2.12 2.84
CA THR A 125 6.91 2.03 2.60
C THR A 125 7.65 1.35 3.78
N LEU A 126 8.50 0.37 3.49
CA LEU A 126 9.53 -0.14 4.41
C LEU A 126 10.74 0.78 4.41
N PHE A 127 11.25 1.09 5.59
CA PHE A 127 12.38 2.00 5.79
C PHE A 127 13.14 1.67 7.09
N GLY A 128 14.22 2.42 7.36
CA GLY A 128 14.89 2.39 8.66
C GLY A 128 15.62 1.09 8.99
N GLY A 129 15.90 0.24 8.00
CA GLY A 129 16.50 -1.07 8.26
C GLY A 129 15.57 -2.02 9.00
N TYR A 130 14.25 -1.86 8.84
CA TYR A 130 13.24 -2.72 9.45
C TYR A 130 13.59 -4.21 9.30
N ASP A 131 13.64 -4.93 10.43
CA ASP A 131 14.06 -6.34 10.50
C ASP A 131 13.20 -7.14 11.50
N ASN A 132 11.94 -6.74 11.69
CA ASN A 132 10.96 -7.50 12.47
C ASN A 132 10.40 -8.65 11.62
N VAL A 133 11.26 -9.66 11.43
CA VAL A 133 11.04 -10.81 10.55
C VAL A 133 9.85 -11.64 10.96
N LEU A 134 9.71 -11.94 12.27
CA LEU A 134 8.62 -12.78 12.76
C LEU A 134 7.26 -12.14 12.52
N GLN A 135 7.09 -10.86 12.87
CA GLN A 135 5.84 -10.15 12.63
C GLN A 135 5.52 -10.09 11.14
N PHE A 136 6.51 -9.82 10.28
CA PHE A 136 6.29 -9.79 8.84
C PHE A 136 5.83 -11.15 8.29
N ALA A 137 6.49 -12.24 8.70
CA ALA A 137 6.10 -13.58 8.30
C ALA A 137 4.66 -13.90 8.74
N GLN A 138 4.31 -13.57 9.99
CA GLN A 138 2.98 -13.79 10.53
C GLN A 138 1.92 -12.94 9.82
N ALA A 139 2.22 -11.68 9.48
CA ALA A 139 1.30 -10.82 8.74
C ALA A 139 1.05 -11.34 7.31
N VAL A 140 2.11 -11.68 6.56
CA VAL A 140 2.00 -12.20 5.19
C VAL A 140 1.20 -13.50 5.16
N GLU A 141 1.53 -14.46 6.01
CA GLU A 141 0.82 -15.74 6.04
C GLU A 141 -0.63 -15.59 6.53
N LEU A 142 -0.90 -14.64 7.42
CA LEU A 142 -2.28 -14.32 7.80
C LEU A 142 -3.06 -13.68 6.66
N TYR A 143 -2.47 -12.78 5.87
CA TYR A 143 -3.12 -12.25 4.67
C TYR A 143 -3.50 -13.36 3.70
N ARG A 144 -2.64 -14.37 3.52
CA ARG A 144 -2.92 -15.53 2.67
C ARG A 144 -4.09 -16.36 3.21
N LEU A 145 -4.12 -16.61 4.52
CA LEU A 145 -5.25 -17.30 5.16
C LEU A 145 -6.56 -16.51 5.05
N LEU A 146 -6.48 -15.19 4.99
CA LEU A 146 -7.63 -14.30 4.75
C LEU A 146 -8.05 -14.19 3.28
N GLY A 147 -7.29 -14.79 2.36
CA GLY A 147 -7.60 -14.87 0.93
C GLY A 147 -6.82 -13.91 0.03
N ALA A 148 -5.82 -13.20 0.54
CA ALA A 148 -4.94 -12.36 -0.28
C ALA A 148 -4.09 -13.21 -1.23
N SER A 149 -4.10 -12.87 -2.51
CA SER A 149 -3.28 -13.53 -3.53
C SER A 149 -1.90 -12.91 -3.67
N ILE A 150 -1.76 -11.63 -3.30
CA ILE A 150 -0.54 -10.87 -3.49
C ILE A 150 -0.39 -9.76 -2.44
N VAL A 151 0.83 -9.56 -1.98
CA VAL A 151 1.22 -8.46 -1.09
C VAL A 151 2.24 -7.59 -1.81
N THR A 152 1.93 -6.33 -2.07
CA THR A 152 2.88 -5.37 -2.65
C THR A 152 3.53 -4.55 -1.55
N VAL A 153 4.86 -4.50 -1.55
CA VAL A 153 5.67 -3.83 -0.54
C VAL A 153 6.62 -2.84 -1.19
N TYR A 154 6.62 -1.58 -0.76
CA TYR A 154 7.54 -0.56 -1.27
C TYR A 154 8.76 -0.48 -0.37
N SER A 155 9.94 -0.83 -0.86
CA SER A 155 11.13 -0.95 0.00
C SER A 155 12.17 0.13 -0.26
N ARG A 156 12.59 0.82 0.81
CA ARG A 156 13.80 1.67 0.85
C ARG A 156 15.04 0.91 1.33
N GLY A 157 14.95 -0.42 1.37
CA GLY A 157 15.89 -1.29 2.07
C GLY A 157 15.33 -1.76 3.42
N CYS A 158 15.74 -2.95 3.82
CA CYS A 158 15.38 -3.61 5.07
C CYS A 158 16.61 -4.31 5.68
N GLY A 159 16.46 -4.86 6.87
CA GLY A 159 17.50 -5.69 7.48
C GLY A 159 17.80 -6.96 6.67
N PRO A 160 18.98 -7.57 6.88
CA PRO A 160 19.44 -8.70 6.07
C PRO A 160 18.58 -9.95 6.27
N MET A 161 17.98 -10.15 7.45
CA MET A 161 17.12 -11.32 7.70
C MET A 161 15.78 -11.15 6.99
N LEU A 162 15.17 -9.95 7.06
CA LEU A 162 13.96 -9.66 6.31
C LEU A 162 14.20 -9.69 4.80
N ALA A 163 15.36 -9.26 4.31
CA ALA A 163 15.70 -9.34 2.88
C ALA A 163 15.67 -10.78 2.37
N ARG A 164 16.17 -11.75 3.17
CA ARG A 164 16.10 -13.18 2.83
C ARG A 164 14.68 -13.71 2.80
N LEU A 165 13.85 -13.30 3.77
CA LEU A 165 12.44 -13.69 3.81
C LEU A 165 11.65 -13.10 2.63
N LEU A 166 11.87 -11.83 2.29
CA LEU A 166 11.28 -11.19 1.12
C LEU A 166 11.67 -11.91 -0.17
N ALA A 167 12.95 -12.25 -0.35
CA ALA A 167 13.41 -13.00 -1.53
C ALA A 167 12.70 -14.36 -1.67
N HIS A 168 12.47 -15.05 -0.56
CA HIS A 168 11.67 -16.29 -0.56
C HIS A 168 10.23 -16.03 -1.03
N TYR A 169 9.55 -15.04 -0.46
CA TYR A 169 8.16 -14.74 -0.83
C TYR A 169 8.02 -14.19 -2.25
N GLU A 170 8.99 -13.42 -2.75
CA GLU A 170 9.03 -12.96 -4.15
C GLU A 170 9.18 -14.14 -5.11
N ALA A 171 10.10 -15.07 -4.83
CA ALA A 171 10.27 -16.28 -5.63
C ALA A 171 9.02 -17.17 -5.65
N ALA A 172 8.23 -17.15 -4.56
CA ALA A 172 6.96 -17.86 -4.46
C ALA A 172 5.77 -17.09 -5.07
N GLY A 173 5.96 -15.86 -5.56
CA GLY A 173 4.89 -15.02 -6.10
C GLY A 173 3.89 -14.50 -5.06
N ILE A 174 4.23 -14.54 -3.77
CA ILE A 174 3.37 -14.12 -2.66
C ILE A 174 3.53 -12.63 -2.36
N VAL A 175 4.76 -12.13 -2.51
CA VAL A 175 5.10 -10.72 -2.32
C VAL A 175 5.66 -10.15 -3.62
N GLU A 176 5.31 -8.91 -3.97
CA GLU A 176 6.03 -8.10 -4.96
C GLU A 176 6.76 -6.97 -4.22
N VAL A 177 8.09 -6.94 -4.26
CA VAL A 177 8.87 -5.83 -3.70
C VAL A 177 9.11 -4.78 -4.79
N VAL A 178 8.59 -3.58 -4.57
CA VAL A 178 8.80 -2.43 -5.45
C VAL A 178 9.94 -1.57 -4.88
N PRO A 179 11.05 -1.40 -5.61
CA PRO A 179 12.12 -0.51 -5.18
C PRO A 179 11.63 0.94 -5.02
N TRP A 180 11.91 1.55 -3.87
CA TRP A 180 11.46 2.90 -3.54
C TRP A 180 12.63 3.86 -3.23
N PRO A 181 13.44 4.25 -4.24
CA PRO A 181 14.66 5.04 -4.03
C PRO A 181 14.38 6.54 -3.81
N ILE A 182 13.32 6.89 -3.08
CA ILE A 182 12.89 8.28 -2.88
C ILE A 182 13.97 9.15 -2.22
N GLY A 183 14.78 8.53 -1.35
CA GLY A 183 15.92 9.17 -0.68
C GLY A 183 17.06 9.61 -1.61
N VAL A 184 17.08 9.15 -2.87
CA VAL A 184 18.05 9.59 -3.88
C VAL A 184 17.73 10.98 -4.41
N HIS A 185 16.45 11.37 -4.35
CA HIS A 185 15.96 12.60 -4.99
C HIS A 185 15.38 13.62 -4.01
N LEU A 186 14.85 13.16 -2.88
CA LEU A 186 14.23 13.97 -1.85
C LEU A 186 14.73 13.52 -0.48
N GLN A 187 14.64 14.40 0.51
CA GLN A 187 14.78 14.04 1.92
C GLN A 187 13.39 13.70 2.49
N PRO A 188 12.94 12.43 2.48
CA PRO A 188 11.65 12.08 3.06
C PRO A 188 11.64 12.28 4.58
N SER A 189 10.52 12.75 5.11
CA SER A 189 10.29 12.76 6.55
C SER A 189 10.17 11.33 7.11
N SER A 190 10.64 11.14 8.34
CA SER A 190 10.48 9.93 9.15
C SER A 190 9.14 9.87 9.90
N GLY A 191 8.36 10.94 9.88
CA GLY A 191 7.10 11.05 10.62
C GLY A 191 6.02 11.82 9.86
N TRP A 192 4.94 12.10 10.57
CA TRP A 192 3.71 12.64 9.98
C TRP A 192 3.57 14.16 10.14
N MET A 193 4.32 14.77 11.07
CA MET A 193 4.31 16.23 11.31
C MET A 193 5.61 16.85 10.80
N PRO A 194 5.56 17.81 9.85
CA PRO A 194 6.78 18.44 9.34
C PRO A 194 7.53 19.26 10.39
N ASP A 195 6.84 19.78 11.41
CA ASP A 195 7.46 20.58 12.48
C ASP A 195 8.23 19.72 13.49
N VAL A 196 7.92 18.42 13.58
CA VAL A 196 8.57 17.45 14.49
C VAL A 196 9.59 16.62 13.71
N ASP A 197 9.16 16.09 12.57
CA ASP A 197 9.94 15.27 11.65
C ASP A 197 10.05 16.01 10.30
N PRO A 198 11.01 16.94 10.13
CA PRO A 198 11.13 17.72 8.91
C PRO A 198 11.52 16.85 7.71
N GLY A 199 11.15 17.32 6.52
CA GLY A 199 11.49 16.68 5.26
C GLY A 199 10.75 17.29 4.08
N ASP A 200 11.09 16.84 2.90
CA ASP A 200 10.50 17.29 1.64
C ASP A 200 9.09 16.72 1.44
N VAL A 201 8.88 15.46 1.82
CA VAL A 201 7.66 14.70 1.52
C VAL A 201 7.20 13.90 2.73
N HIS A 202 5.89 13.84 2.91
CA HIS A 202 5.23 13.17 4.04
C HIS A 202 5.66 11.71 4.15
N TYR A 203 6.20 11.35 5.31
CA TYR A 203 6.43 10.00 5.81
C TYR A 203 6.86 9.00 4.72
N HIS A 204 8.09 9.14 4.25
CA HIS A 204 8.69 8.28 3.21
C HIS A 204 7.94 8.23 1.86
N GLY A 205 7.03 9.16 1.60
CA GLY A 205 6.26 9.22 0.36
C GLY A 205 5.18 8.14 0.28
N GLN A 206 4.69 7.66 1.42
CA GLN A 206 3.73 6.55 1.49
C GLN A 206 2.45 6.80 0.67
N THR A 207 1.97 8.04 0.56
CA THR A 207 0.80 8.36 -0.28
C THR A 207 1.05 8.02 -1.76
N ALA A 208 2.24 8.33 -2.28
CA ALA A 208 2.59 7.99 -3.66
C ALA A 208 2.76 6.48 -3.82
N ALA A 209 3.35 5.78 -2.86
CA ALA A 209 3.47 4.32 -2.87
C ALA A 209 2.09 3.63 -2.90
N LEU A 210 1.15 4.05 -2.04
CA LEU A 210 -0.20 3.49 -1.99
C LEU A 210 -0.99 3.73 -3.30
N ASN A 211 -0.85 4.91 -3.92
CA ASN A 211 -1.49 5.17 -5.21
C ASN A 211 -0.81 4.39 -6.35
N ASP A 212 0.51 4.20 -6.34
CA ASP A 212 1.17 3.32 -7.31
C ASP A 212 0.66 1.88 -7.17
N CYS A 213 0.47 1.39 -5.94
CA CYS A 213 -0.07 0.06 -5.68
C CYS A 213 -1.50 -0.08 -6.19
N LEU A 214 -2.37 0.90 -5.87
CA LEU A 214 -3.74 0.96 -6.39
C LEU A 214 -3.75 0.90 -7.91
N TYR A 215 -2.95 1.73 -8.56
CA TYR A 215 -2.89 1.77 -10.02
C TYR A 215 -2.30 0.48 -10.56
N ARG A 216 -1.32 -0.11 -9.87
CA ARG A 216 -0.68 -1.36 -10.25
C ARG A 216 -1.66 -2.51 -10.33
N ARG A 217 -2.52 -2.59 -9.33
CA ARG A 217 -3.42 -3.72 -9.07
C ARG A 217 -4.84 -3.54 -9.56
N MET A 218 -5.24 -2.34 -10.01
CA MET A 218 -6.61 -2.13 -10.49
C MET A 218 -6.99 -3.00 -11.71
N GLY A 219 -6.01 -3.56 -12.42
CA GLY A 219 -6.24 -4.43 -13.55
C GLY A 219 -6.51 -5.88 -13.21
N ASP A 220 -5.84 -6.39 -12.18
CA ASP A 220 -5.75 -7.81 -11.83
C ASP A 220 -6.40 -8.12 -10.47
N THR A 221 -6.64 -7.14 -9.61
CA THR A 221 -7.14 -7.35 -8.25
C THR A 221 -8.44 -6.61 -8.02
N ARG A 222 -9.46 -7.27 -7.46
CA ARG A 222 -10.75 -6.63 -7.16
C ARG A 222 -10.68 -5.72 -5.94
N TYR A 223 -10.19 -6.25 -4.82
CA TYR A 223 -10.13 -5.57 -3.53
C TYR A 223 -8.70 -5.41 -3.03
N LEU A 224 -8.35 -4.20 -2.58
CA LEU A 224 -7.04 -3.91 -2.00
C LEU A 224 -7.20 -3.43 -0.57
N ALA A 225 -6.60 -4.16 0.38
CA ALA A 225 -6.35 -3.65 1.71
C ALA A 225 -5.15 -2.71 1.66
N THR A 226 -5.29 -1.48 2.16
CA THR A 226 -4.16 -0.55 2.33
C THR A 226 -3.78 -0.53 3.81
N THR A 227 -2.67 -1.16 4.16
CA THR A 227 -2.23 -1.37 5.55
C THR A 227 -0.76 -0.99 5.73
N ASP A 228 -0.36 -0.80 6.97
CA ASP A 228 1.04 -0.84 7.38
C ASP A 228 1.44 -2.29 7.68
N ILE A 229 2.74 -2.51 7.91
CA ILE A 229 3.31 -3.84 8.12
C ILE A 229 2.81 -4.54 9.40
N ASP A 230 2.39 -3.75 10.37
CA ASP A 230 1.94 -4.15 11.70
C ASP A 230 0.40 -4.12 11.84
N GLU A 231 -0.33 -3.96 10.74
CA GLU A 231 -1.79 -3.82 10.72
C GLU A 231 -2.47 -4.93 9.92
N VAL A 232 -3.46 -5.63 10.50
CA VAL A 232 -4.24 -6.65 9.77
C VAL A 232 -5.73 -6.43 9.95
N ILE A 233 -6.49 -6.46 8.85
CA ILE A 233 -7.97 -6.41 8.90
C ILE A 233 -8.50 -7.82 9.18
N VAL A 234 -9.05 -8.03 10.37
CA VAL A 234 -9.54 -9.32 10.86
C VAL A 234 -11.07 -9.35 10.82
N PRO A 235 -11.69 -10.27 10.05
CA PRO A 235 -13.13 -10.54 10.13
C PRO A 235 -13.51 -11.16 11.48
N LEU A 236 -14.65 -10.74 12.03
CA LEU A 236 -15.14 -11.25 13.32
C LEU A 236 -16.21 -12.33 13.13
N GLN A 237 -17.04 -12.18 12.10
CA GLN A 237 -18.21 -13.02 11.84
C GLN A 237 -18.03 -14.00 10.67
N HIS A 238 -16.90 -13.90 9.97
CA HIS A 238 -16.57 -14.71 8.80
C HIS A 238 -15.17 -15.30 8.94
N GLU A 239 -14.87 -16.33 8.16
CA GLU A 239 -13.56 -17.00 8.17
C GLU A 239 -12.49 -16.21 7.41
N ASP A 240 -12.87 -15.45 6.38
CA ASP A 240 -11.94 -14.79 5.46
C ASP A 240 -12.53 -13.47 4.92
N TRP A 241 -11.75 -12.78 4.08
CA TRP A 241 -12.21 -11.55 3.42
C TRP A 241 -13.30 -11.81 2.38
N ALA A 242 -13.34 -12.99 1.75
CA ALA A 242 -14.40 -13.33 0.80
C ALA A 242 -15.79 -13.33 1.48
N GLY A 243 -15.91 -14.01 2.61
CA GLY A 243 -17.14 -14.04 3.41
C GLY A 243 -17.53 -12.65 3.93
N LEU A 244 -16.55 -11.91 4.46
CA LEU A 244 -16.76 -10.53 4.94
C LEU A 244 -17.26 -9.61 3.82
N MET A 245 -16.58 -9.59 2.68
CA MET A 245 -16.91 -8.67 1.60
C MET A 245 -18.22 -9.03 0.93
N LYS A 246 -18.53 -10.32 0.77
CA LYS A 246 -19.86 -10.77 0.32
C LYS A 246 -20.98 -10.23 1.22
N ALA A 247 -20.82 -10.30 2.54
CA ALA A 247 -21.78 -9.76 3.48
C ALA A 247 -21.88 -8.22 3.40
N LEU A 248 -20.74 -7.53 3.34
CA LEU A 248 -20.69 -6.08 3.25
C LEU A 248 -21.30 -5.55 1.94
N GLU A 249 -21.01 -6.17 0.79
CA GLU A 249 -21.56 -5.79 -0.51
C GLU A 249 -23.08 -5.98 -0.58
N SER A 250 -23.59 -7.06 0.04
CA SER A 250 -25.04 -7.31 0.11
C SER A 250 -25.78 -6.22 0.89
N ARG A 251 -25.10 -5.57 1.83
CA ARG A 251 -25.66 -4.55 2.73
C ARG A 251 -25.38 -3.12 2.26
N TYR A 252 -24.22 -2.88 1.68
CA TYR A 252 -23.72 -1.57 1.32
C TYR A 252 -23.31 -1.53 -0.15
N ARG A 253 -23.88 -0.62 -0.93
CA ARG A 253 -23.54 -0.42 -2.35
C ARG A 253 -22.41 0.61 -2.50
N VAL A 254 -21.30 0.37 -1.80
CA VAL A 254 -20.12 1.26 -1.71
C VAL A 254 -18.89 0.61 -2.34
N SER A 255 -17.78 1.35 -2.49
CA SER A 255 -16.50 0.82 -3.01
C SER A 255 -15.33 0.99 -2.05
N VAL A 256 -15.59 1.51 -0.84
CA VAL A 256 -14.59 1.83 0.16
C VAL A 256 -15.13 1.40 1.52
N PHE A 257 -14.35 0.60 2.24
CA PHE A 257 -14.69 0.07 3.56
C PHE A 257 -13.62 0.47 4.55
N HIS A 258 -14.00 1.22 5.58
CA HIS A 258 -13.10 1.66 6.65
C HIS A 258 -13.22 0.75 7.87
N PHE A 259 -12.09 0.28 8.38
CA PHE A 259 -11.98 -0.59 9.54
C PHE A 259 -11.31 0.17 10.67
N ARG A 260 -11.97 0.19 11.83
CA ARG A 260 -11.46 0.89 13.02
C ARG A 260 -10.22 0.20 13.56
N ASN A 261 -9.27 1.01 14.01
CA ASN A 261 -8.04 0.58 14.65
C ASN A 261 -8.27 0.05 16.07
N TYR A 262 -7.64 -1.08 16.36
CA TYR A 262 -7.52 -1.69 17.68
C TYR A 262 -6.04 -1.98 17.90
N VAL A 263 -5.37 -1.18 18.72
CA VAL A 263 -3.94 -1.35 18.99
C VAL A 263 -3.72 -2.40 20.07
N PHE A 264 -2.86 -3.36 19.74
CA PHE A 264 -2.37 -4.44 20.58
C PHE A 264 -0.94 -4.09 20.99
N PRO A 265 -0.74 -3.47 22.17
CA PRO A 265 0.53 -2.87 22.51
C PRO A 265 1.60 -3.92 22.80
N HIS A 266 2.82 -3.71 22.29
CA HIS A 266 3.98 -4.61 22.51
C HIS A 266 4.30 -4.82 23.99
N SER A 267 4.00 -3.82 24.84
CA SER A 267 4.17 -3.89 26.30
C SER A 267 3.16 -4.82 27.00
N ALA A 268 2.01 -5.12 26.36
CA ALA A 268 0.95 -5.94 26.92
C ALA A 268 0.96 -7.40 26.47
N ARG A 269 2.12 -7.91 26.06
CA ARG A 269 2.31 -9.34 25.75
C ARG A 269 1.89 -10.24 26.91
N ASP A 270 1.19 -11.33 26.59
CA ASP A 270 0.83 -12.39 27.54
C ASP A 270 2.06 -13.27 27.86
N ALA A 271 2.37 -13.42 29.15
CA ALA A 271 3.56 -14.12 29.61
C ALA A 271 3.49 -15.65 29.38
N THR A 272 2.31 -16.24 29.57
CA THR A 272 2.10 -17.70 29.43
C THR A 272 2.22 -18.11 27.97
N LEU A 273 1.61 -17.34 27.08
CA LEU A 273 1.70 -17.57 25.65
C LEU A 273 3.12 -17.34 25.16
N HIS A 274 3.78 -16.28 25.63
CA HIS A 274 5.17 -16.06 25.28
C HIS A 274 6.07 -17.23 25.69
N ALA A 275 5.87 -17.78 26.89
CA ALA A 275 6.57 -18.99 27.31
C ALA A 275 6.30 -20.19 26.38
N THR A 276 5.08 -20.29 25.85
CA THR A 276 4.67 -21.35 24.93
C THR A 276 5.31 -21.23 23.53
N TYR A 277 5.36 -20.01 22.96
CA TYR A 277 5.83 -19.79 21.59
C TYR A 277 7.31 -19.43 21.47
N SER A 278 7.93 -18.86 22.50
CA SER A 278 9.32 -18.35 22.43
C SER A 278 10.37 -19.38 22.02
N ALA A 279 10.13 -20.66 22.32
CA ALA A 279 11.02 -21.74 21.92
C ALA A 279 10.94 -22.05 20.41
N ARG A 280 9.79 -21.82 19.77
CA ARG A 280 9.54 -22.19 18.36
C ARG A 280 10.33 -21.34 17.37
N TRP A 281 10.48 -20.04 17.65
CA TRP A 281 11.11 -19.08 16.74
C TRP A 281 12.37 -18.47 17.34
N ARG A 282 13.09 -19.26 18.14
CA ARG A 282 14.33 -18.82 18.78
C ARG A 282 15.33 -18.35 17.72
N GLY A 283 15.79 -17.11 17.86
CA GLY A 283 16.76 -16.50 16.93
C GLY A 283 16.14 -15.78 15.74
N VAL A 284 14.82 -15.81 15.59
CA VAL A 284 14.11 -15.00 14.59
C VAL A 284 13.77 -13.64 15.22
N PRO A 285 14.28 -12.50 14.71
CA PRO A 285 14.00 -11.19 15.28
C PRO A 285 12.54 -10.81 15.04
N GLY A 286 11.94 -10.13 16.02
CA GLY A 286 10.61 -9.54 15.87
C GLY A 286 9.62 -9.79 16.99
N HIS A 287 8.44 -9.21 16.83
CA HIS A 287 7.31 -9.37 17.74
C HIS A 287 6.42 -10.51 17.28
N ASP A 288 6.03 -11.36 18.22
CA ASP A 288 5.09 -12.46 17.97
C ASP A 288 3.65 -11.99 18.17
N ILE A 289 2.90 -11.82 17.08
CA ILE A 289 1.52 -11.32 17.13
C ILE A 289 0.56 -12.26 17.86
N LEU A 290 0.86 -13.57 17.93
CA LEU A 290 0.00 -14.55 18.60
C LEU A 290 0.00 -14.41 20.13
N THR A 291 1.00 -13.71 20.69
CA THR A 291 1.12 -13.43 22.13
C THR A 291 0.46 -12.12 22.56
N HIS A 292 -0.13 -11.37 21.62
CA HIS A 292 -0.77 -10.10 21.86
C HIS A 292 -2.29 -10.24 21.72
N VAL A 293 -2.96 -10.52 22.83
CA VAL A 293 -4.42 -10.73 22.91
C VAL A 293 -5.14 -9.67 23.74
N LEU A 294 -4.42 -8.64 24.16
CA LEU A 294 -4.96 -7.50 24.89
C LEU A 294 -4.83 -6.27 23.98
N HIS A 295 -5.92 -5.53 23.82
CA HIS A 295 -5.93 -4.31 23.03
C HIS A 295 -6.42 -3.10 23.83
N GLU A 296 -5.95 -1.92 23.44
CA GLU A 296 -6.44 -0.64 23.94
C GLU A 296 -7.88 -0.37 23.48
N PRO A 297 -8.67 0.44 24.21
CA PRO A 297 -9.92 0.98 23.69
C PRO A 297 -9.69 1.70 22.35
N PRO A 298 -10.53 1.45 21.32
CA PRO A 298 -10.33 2.01 20.00
C PRO A 298 -10.47 3.54 20.02
N THR A 299 -9.54 4.24 19.39
CA THR A 299 -9.64 5.69 19.18
C THR A 299 -10.54 5.98 17.96
N PRO A 300 -11.37 7.04 17.99
CA PRO A 300 -12.37 7.28 16.94
C PRO A 300 -11.79 7.53 15.54
N ASP A 301 -10.60 8.11 15.45
CA ASP A 301 -10.11 8.75 14.21
C ASP A 301 -9.13 7.88 13.40
N SER A 302 -8.70 6.72 13.93
CA SER A 302 -7.73 5.86 13.25
C SER A 302 -8.44 4.70 12.53
N THR A 303 -8.36 4.71 11.19
CA THR A 303 -8.86 3.62 10.35
C THR A 303 -7.87 3.26 9.25
N LYS A 304 -7.94 2.03 8.77
CA LYS A 304 -7.45 1.66 7.44
C LYS A 304 -8.59 1.14 6.59
N MET A 305 -8.31 0.92 5.31
CA MET A 305 -9.35 0.70 4.33
C MET A 305 -9.08 -0.52 3.45
N MET A 306 -10.18 -1.13 3.03
CA MET A 306 -10.22 -2.00 1.87
C MET A 306 -11.01 -1.29 0.77
N VAL A 307 -10.44 -1.24 -0.43
CA VAL A 307 -11.00 -0.51 -1.57
C VAL A 307 -11.23 -1.43 -2.75
N GLU A 308 -12.33 -1.21 -3.48
CA GLU A 308 -12.51 -1.84 -4.80
C GLU A 308 -11.63 -1.10 -5.81
N ALA A 309 -10.56 -1.74 -6.28
CA ALA A 309 -9.45 -1.06 -6.96
C ALA A 309 -9.88 -0.30 -8.23
N ARG A 310 -10.82 -0.85 -9.01
CA ARG A 310 -11.36 -0.21 -10.22
C ARG A 310 -12.33 0.94 -9.94
N ARG A 311 -12.84 1.07 -8.71
CA ARG A 311 -13.81 2.11 -8.35
C ARG A 311 -13.24 3.20 -7.44
N VAL A 312 -11.97 3.11 -7.08
CA VAL A 312 -11.25 4.16 -6.36
C VAL A 312 -10.20 4.76 -7.28
N VAL A 313 -10.16 6.08 -7.35
CA VAL A 313 -9.23 6.81 -8.23
C VAL A 313 -8.01 7.28 -7.45
N ARG A 314 -8.17 7.69 -6.19
CA ARG A 314 -7.06 8.21 -5.37
C ARG A 314 -7.22 7.87 -3.90
N VAL A 315 -6.14 7.44 -3.29
CA VAL A 315 -6.07 7.12 -1.86
C VAL A 315 -5.11 8.06 -1.13
N SER A 316 -5.30 8.17 0.19
CA SER A 316 -4.32 8.65 1.16
C SER A 316 -4.10 7.55 2.20
N VAL A 317 -3.39 7.84 3.30
CA VAL A 317 -3.02 6.83 4.31
C VAL A 317 -4.24 6.25 5.04
N HIS A 318 -5.17 7.13 5.45
CA HIS A 318 -6.36 6.76 6.25
C HIS A 318 -7.69 7.10 5.56
N SER A 319 -7.65 7.60 4.33
CA SER A 319 -8.85 8.07 3.63
C SER A 319 -8.76 7.94 2.11
N VAL A 320 -9.90 8.00 1.45
CA VAL A 320 -9.99 8.08 -0.01
C VAL A 320 -10.15 9.53 -0.42
N LEU A 321 -9.34 9.98 -1.37
CA LEU A 321 -9.42 11.33 -1.93
C LEU A 321 -10.47 11.42 -3.04
N ARG A 322 -10.64 10.34 -3.81
CA ARG A 322 -11.59 10.26 -4.92
C ARG A 322 -12.03 8.81 -5.17
N SER A 323 -13.33 8.57 -5.15
CA SER A 323 -13.97 7.29 -5.51
C SER A 323 -15.18 7.51 -6.43
N LEU A 324 -15.54 6.47 -7.17
CA LEU A 324 -16.71 6.43 -8.06
C LEU A 324 -18.00 6.05 -7.30
N ARG A 325 -17.88 5.45 -6.11
CA ARG A 325 -19.00 5.12 -5.22
C ARG A 325 -18.74 5.62 -3.81
N GLY A 326 -19.74 5.47 -2.96
CA GLY A 326 -19.67 5.84 -1.55
C GLY A 326 -18.65 5.04 -0.75
N GLN A 327 -18.59 5.35 0.55
CA GLN A 327 -17.72 4.74 1.54
C GLN A 327 -18.52 4.35 2.78
N GLN A 328 -18.06 3.35 3.53
CA GLN A 328 -18.73 2.88 4.74
C GLN A 328 -17.72 2.60 5.85
N ILE A 329 -18.00 3.10 7.06
CA ILE A 329 -17.33 2.63 8.28
C ILE A 329 -17.92 1.27 8.65
N VAL A 330 -17.11 0.23 8.62
CA VAL A 330 -17.55 -1.13 8.91
C VAL A 330 -17.90 -1.26 10.39
N PRO A 331 -19.06 -1.85 10.74
CA PRO A 331 -19.40 -2.11 12.13
C PRO A 331 -18.31 -2.91 12.85
N THR A 332 -17.95 -2.51 14.06
CA THR A 332 -16.83 -3.11 14.83
C THR A 332 -17.08 -4.54 15.29
N ASN A 333 -18.30 -5.04 15.13
CA ASN A 333 -18.67 -6.44 15.35
C ASN A 333 -18.54 -7.29 14.08
N ALA A 334 -18.40 -6.68 12.90
CA ALA A 334 -18.21 -7.38 11.63
C ALA A 334 -16.71 -7.59 11.31
N ALA A 335 -15.89 -6.55 11.47
CA ALA A 335 -14.44 -6.61 11.26
C ALA A 335 -13.73 -5.50 12.05
N ARG A 336 -12.44 -5.72 12.34
CA ARG A 336 -11.55 -4.78 13.05
C ARG A 336 -10.19 -4.77 12.38
N MET A 337 -9.49 -3.64 12.44
CA MET A 337 -8.07 -3.60 12.10
C MET A 337 -7.25 -3.79 13.38
N PHE A 338 -6.47 -4.87 13.45
CA PHE A 338 -5.57 -5.15 14.55
C PHE A 338 -4.23 -4.47 14.26
N HIS A 339 -3.71 -3.67 15.19
CA HIS A 339 -2.46 -2.93 15.05
C HIS A 339 -1.46 -3.33 16.13
N PHE A 340 -0.43 -4.09 15.75
CA PHE A 340 0.56 -4.64 16.67
C PHE A 340 1.77 -3.71 16.79
N ARG A 341 1.69 -2.72 17.69
CA ARG A 341 2.64 -1.61 17.80
C ARG A 341 2.96 -1.23 19.25
N ASP A 342 3.77 -0.20 19.46
CA ASP A 342 3.88 0.46 20.76
C ASP A 342 2.56 1.10 21.20
N ALA A 343 2.34 1.12 22.52
CA ALA A 343 1.14 1.67 23.14
C ALA A 343 0.87 3.11 22.70
N MET A 344 -0.37 3.39 22.32
CA MET A 344 -0.84 4.76 22.06
C MET A 344 -1.40 5.40 23.33
N GLN A 345 -1.77 4.60 24.32
CA GLN A 345 -2.22 5.04 25.64
C GLN A 345 -1.29 4.45 26.72
N PRO A 346 -0.04 4.94 26.85
CA PRO A 346 1.00 4.31 27.67
C PRO A 346 0.70 4.32 29.17
N GLU A 347 -0.19 5.21 29.63
CA GLU A 347 -0.62 5.31 31.03
C GLU A 347 -1.61 4.21 31.44
N MET A 348 -2.13 3.42 30.49
CA MET A 348 -3.07 2.34 30.80
C MET A 348 -2.35 1.12 31.39
N SER A 349 -2.90 0.58 32.47
CA SER A 349 -2.47 -0.71 33.02
C SER A 349 -3.01 -1.88 32.19
N LYS A 350 -2.40 -3.06 32.31
CA LYS A 350 -2.82 -4.26 31.54
C LYS A 350 -4.26 -4.68 31.87
N GLU A 351 -4.71 -4.45 33.10
CA GLU A 351 -6.05 -4.78 33.58
C GLU A 351 -7.15 -3.92 32.94
N GLN A 352 -6.78 -2.76 32.39
CA GLN A 352 -7.70 -1.86 31.68
C GLN A 352 -7.83 -2.21 30.19
N LEU A 353 -7.00 -3.13 29.69
CA LEU A 353 -7.04 -3.59 28.30
C LEU A 353 -8.11 -4.65 28.09
N SER A 354 -8.64 -4.70 26.87
CA SER A 354 -9.69 -5.66 26.50
C SER A 354 -9.09 -6.90 25.86
N TYR A 355 -9.58 -8.08 26.26
CA TYR A 355 -9.16 -9.36 25.70
C TYR A 355 -9.83 -9.64 24.34
N ASP A 356 -9.04 -9.97 23.33
CA ASP A 356 -9.47 -10.37 21.99
C ASP A 356 -8.47 -11.36 21.37
N ALA A 357 -8.76 -12.65 21.49
CA ALA A 357 -7.93 -13.74 20.95
C ALA A 357 -8.43 -14.29 19.61
N ARG A 358 -9.24 -13.52 18.86
CA ARG A 358 -9.85 -14.01 17.62
C ARG A 358 -8.85 -14.41 16.54
N LEU A 359 -7.64 -13.85 16.57
CA LEU A 359 -6.53 -14.23 15.70
C LEU A 359 -6.21 -15.72 15.79
N TRP A 360 -6.47 -16.36 16.95
CA TRP A 360 -6.16 -17.77 17.15
C TRP A 360 -7.04 -18.73 16.36
N ARG A 361 -8.10 -18.25 15.71
CA ARG A 361 -8.83 -19.04 14.72
C ARG A 361 -7.90 -19.60 13.64
N TYR A 362 -6.85 -18.83 13.31
CA TYR A 362 -5.87 -19.18 12.30
C TYR A 362 -4.63 -19.87 12.86
N ASN A 363 -4.53 -20.08 14.18
CA ASN A 363 -3.27 -20.42 14.86
C ASN A 363 -2.56 -21.65 14.27
N ALA A 364 -3.29 -22.76 14.10
CA ALA A 364 -2.71 -24.00 13.61
C ALA A 364 -2.07 -23.82 12.21
N SER A 365 -2.83 -23.27 11.25
CA SER A 365 -2.35 -23.02 9.90
C SER A 365 -1.26 -21.94 9.87
N LEU A 366 -1.42 -20.87 10.65
CA LEU A 366 -0.48 -19.76 10.68
C LEU A 366 0.89 -20.21 11.20
N VAL A 367 0.94 -20.95 12.30
CA VAL A 367 2.19 -21.48 12.86
C VAL A 367 2.89 -22.39 11.85
N THR A 368 2.16 -23.34 11.25
CA THR A 368 2.72 -24.24 10.23
C THR A 368 3.29 -23.48 9.03
N ASN A 369 2.54 -22.51 8.50
CA ASN A 369 2.97 -21.74 7.35
C ASN A 369 4.18 -20.84 7.65
N VAL A 370 4.20 -20.19 8.82
CA VAL A 370 5.30 -19.32 9.25
C VAL A 370 6.58 -20.14 9.45
N GLU A 371 6.50 -21.30 10.11
CA GLU A 371 7.64 -22.20 10.28
C GLU A 371 8.18 -22.68 8.91
N ALA A 372 7.29 -23.02 7.97
CA ALA A 372 7.67 -23.40 6.62
C ALA A 372 8.37 -22.26 5.85
N ALA A 373 7.83 -21.04 5.89
CA ALA A 373 8.40 -19.88 5.21
C ALA A 373 9.76 -19.49 5.80
N LEU A 374 9.87 -19.46 7.13
CA LEU A 374 11.13 -19.16 7.82
C LEU A 374 12.18 -20.24 7.56
N SER A 375 11.80 -21.51 7.54
CA SER A 375 12.72 -22.61 7.22
C SER A 375 13.19 -22.54 5.76
N ALA A 376 12.28 -22.29 4.82
CA ALA A 376 12.62 -22.13 3.40
C ALA A 376 13.50 -20.90 3.13
N ALA A 377 13.36 -19.84 3.93
CA ALA A 377 14.26 -18.69 3.91
C ALA A 377 15.60 -18.94 4.65
N GLY A 378 15.76 -20.10 5.31
CA GLY A 378 16.92 -20.49 6.12
C GLY A 378 17.08 -19.66 7.41
N LEU A 379 15.97 -19.15 7.94
CA LEU A 379 15.89 -18.33 9.14
C LEU A 379 15.44 -19.14 10.36
N LEU A 380 14.96 -20.37 10.14
CA LEU A 380 14.58 -21.32 11.16
C LEU A 380 15.12 -22.71 10.83
N HIS A 381 15.80 -23.32 11.80
CA HIS A 381 16.22 -24.72 11.74
C HIS A 381 15.24 -25.51 12.60
N LEU A 382 14.38 -26.30 11.95
CA LEU A 382 13.37 -27.14 12.57
C LEU A 382 13.96 -28.46 13.09
#